data_AF-A0A511TJ77-F1
#
_entry.id   AF-A0A511TJ77-F1
#
_cell.length_a   1.000
_cell.length_b   1.000
_cell.length_c   1.000
_cell.angle_alpha   90.00
_cell.angle_beta   90.00
_cell.angle_gamma   90.00
#
_symmetry.space_group_name_H-M   'P 1'
#
loop_
_entity.id
_entity.type
_entity.pdbx_description
1 polymer ?
#
loop_
_entity_poly.entity_id
_entity_poly.type
_entity_poly.pdbx_seq_one_letter_code
_entity_poly.pdbx_strand_id
1 'polypeptide(L)'
;MSALVSLYLAVALVLPVALLLSWGALAVLARLGWALSARQALKVGRGALLLALVLPLLAMGARALSPAGPLFDFERSVARQAQRLPSAVWTASTVGSAAPAASKATAVPIGVWMGLSGAWLVGAVLFVGRALWRHQGLLRRLERLPRVRSVRRVAVVLGEEGTPAFSAWFPRLGSRPSAWVVVPPSLLEDPEALRLTVLHELQHHRQRDTHLALGRLSLTGLFFWHPAVHVLSRWLASLQELACDEALVASGRAQAHAYARCLLQAALRLPGAQPVPAGATGMSHPTQRRIHMLFQPRPRRTHAVPALLAALSLLLLPVAVLAQGAAKGRTVTRAEVEALARTSQPQGDVSIVVDDKVVENLNKLIGTEKGRAFMKRALENLGTHRAAMTSTLKAKGLPEGLLAVAVVESAVTNMPETDGRPSLAPGMRGAGVWMFIPETARRYGLEVSATKDERLDVARETQAAATLLSDLHARYQDWRLALAAYNQGERKVDQALSEGGSRDTTVLNTAGHLNDYPATVQAGLLVVRNPHLLD
;
A
#
# COMPACT_ATOMS: atom_id res chain seq x y z
N MET A 1 6.79 -5.30 1.37
CA MET A 1 5.52 -4.87 2.02
C MET A 1 4.32 -5.41 1.24
N SER A 2 3.30 -5.98 1.90
CA SER A 2 2.08 -6.44 1.22
C SER A 2 1.22 -5.27 0.72
N ALA A 3 0.40 -5.50 -0.32
CA ALA A 3 -0.48 -4.46 -0.89
C ALA A 3 -1.43 -3.85 0.16
N LEU A 4 -1.89 -4.66 1.12
CA LEU A 4 -2.73 -4.20 2.23
C LEU A 4 -1.99 -3.26 3.18
N VAL A 5 -0.72 -3.52 3.49
CA VAL A 5 0.09 -2.63 4.34
C VAL A 5 0.38 -1.31 3.62
N SER A 6 0.69 -1.37 2.31
CA SER A 6 0.86 -0.17 1.49
C SER A 6 -0.40 0.70 1.47
N LEU A 7 -1.57 0.08 1.26
CA LEU A 7 -2.86 0.77 1.29
C LEU A 7 -3.14 1.38 2.67
N TYR A 8 -2.89 0.64 3.74
CA TYR A 8 -3.09 1.12 5.11
C TYR A 8 -2.25 2.37 5.41
N LEU A 9 -0.96 2.32 5.09
CA LEU A 9 -0.04 3.45 5.30
C LEU A 9 -0.40 4.64 4.41
N ALA A 10 -0.78 4.39 3.16
CA ALA A 10 -1.23 5.46 2.27
C ALA A 10 -2.48 6.16 2.81
N VAL A 11 -3.46 5.41 3.32
CA VAL A 11 -4.63 5.99 3.99
C VAL A 11 -4.24 6.77 5.25
N ALA A 12 -3.33 6.23 6.08
CA ALA A 12 -2.84 6.92 7.27
C ALA A 12 -2.20 8.28 6.93
N LEU A 13 -1.43 8.35 5.84
CA LEU A 13 -0.78 9.60 5.39
C LEU A 13 -1.77 10.60 4.78
N VAL A 14 -2.79 10.15 4.06
CA VAL A 14 -3.74 11.04 3.38
C VAL A 14 -4.79 11.62 4.34
N LEU A 15 -5.20 10.88 5.38
CA LEU A 15 -6.18 11.32 6.37
C LEU A 15 -5.88 12.67 7.05
N PRO A 16 -4.68 12.95 7.59
CA PRO A 16 -4.37 14.25 8.21
C PRO A 16 -4.40 15.38 7.19
N VAL A 17 -3.94 15.15 5.95
CA VAL A 17 -3.98 16.15 4.88
C VAL A 17 -5.42 16.50 4.53
N ALA A 18 -6.28 15.48 4.36
CA ALA A 18 -7.71 15.68 4.10
C ALA A 18 -8.41 16.46 5.22
N LEU A 19 -8.07 16.17 6.49
CA LEU A 19 -8.57 16.91 7.65
C LEU A 19 -8.15 18.38 7.60
N LEU A 20 -6.86 18.67 7.42
CA LEU A 20 -6.34 20.04 7.43
C LEU A 20 -6.88 20.87 6.27
N LEU A 21 -6.90 20.31 5.05
CA LEU A 21 -7.41 21.00 3.87
C LEU A 21 -8.90 21.30 3.99
N SER A 22 -9.71 20.33 4.44
CA SER A 22 -11.15 20.55 4.59
C SER A 22 -11.49 21.51 5.73
N TRP A 23 -10.79 21.41 6.87
CA TRP A 23 -10.97 22.34 7.98
C TRP A 23 -10.53 23.77 7.61
N GLY A 24 -9.37 23.91 6.97
CA GLY A 24 -8.84 25.18 6.48
C GLY A 24 -9.74 25.82 5.44
N ALA A 25 -10.22 25.07 4.45
CA ALA A 25 -11.12 25.57 3.43
C ALA A 25 -12.43 26.14 4.03
N LEU A 26 -13.03 25.43 4.99
CA LEU A 26 -14.23 25.90 5.67
C LEU A 26 -13.98 27.15 6.54
N ALA A 27 -12.82 27.23 7.19
CA ALA A 27 -12.43 28.41 7.97
C ALA A 27 -12.17 29.63 7.09
N VAL A 28 -11.48 29.46 5.96
CA VAL A 28 -11.20 30.53 4.98
C VAL A 28 -12.52 31.04 4.38
N LEU A 29 -13.39 30.15 3.92
CA LEU A 29 -14.69 30.54 3.39
C LEU A 29 -15.52 31.32 4.41
N ALA A 30 -15.51 30.91 5.68
CA ALA A 30 -16.20 31.65 6.73
C ALA A 30 -15.63 33.07 6.92
N ARG A 31 -14.30 33.23 6.91
CA ARG A 31 -13.64 34.55 7.02
C ARG A 31 -13.90 35.47 5.84
N LEU A 32 -14.07 34.91 4.64
CA LEU A 32 -14.38 35.68 3.42
C LEU A 32 -15.87 36.03 3.29
N GLY A 33 -16.69 35.82 4.33
CA GLY A 33 -18.14 36.03 4.27
C GLY A 33 -18.87 35.01 3.40
N TRP A 34 -18.20 33.92 3.01
CA TRP A 34 -18.69 32.86 2.14
C TRP A 34 -18.98 31.57 2.91
N ALA A 35 -19.39 31.71 4.17
CA ALA A 35 -19.70 30.59 5.04
C ALA A 35 -20.71 29.62 4.39
N LEU A 36 -20.48 28.34 4.61
CA LEU A 36 -21.41 27.28 4.22
C LEU A 36 -22.39 27.00 5.35
N SER A 37 -23.62 26.59 4.99
CA SER A 37 -24.53 25.97 5.95
C SER A 37 -23.88 24.74 6.62
N ALA A 38 -24.29 24.42 7.85
CA ALA A 38 -23.75 23.28 8.59
C ALA A 38 -23.92 21.95 7.84
N ARG A 39 -25.05 21.78 7.13
CA ARG A 39 -25.25 20.62 6.25
C ARG A 39 -24.26 20.57 5.10
N GLN A 40 -23.92 21.70 4.49
CA GLN A 40 -22.93 21.76 3.42
C GLN A 40 -21.52 21.48 3.94
N ALA A 41 -21.16 22.05 5.10
CA ALA A 41 -19.89 21.76 5.77
C ALA A 41 -19.75 20.26 6.12
N LEU A 42 -20.82 19.63 6.62
CA LEU A 42 -20.84 18.19 6.88
C LEU A 42 -20.65 17.35 5.61
N LYS A 43 -21.26 17.75 4.48
CA LYS A 43 -21.05 17.08 3.18
C LYS A 43 -19.59 17.18 2.74
N VAL A 44 -18.95 18.34 2.91
CA VAL A 44 -17.52 18.52 2.62
C VAL A 44 -16.67 17.61 3.50
N GLY A 45 -16.91 17.58 4.81
CA GLY A 45 -16.17 16.70 5.73
C GLY A 45 -16.33 15.20 5.40
N ARG A 46 -17.55 14.75 5.09
CA ARG A 46 -17.80 13.37 4.66
C ARG A 46 -17.13 13.03 3.34
N GLY A 47 -17.19 13.95 2.37
CA GLY A 47 -16.53 13.77 1.08
C GLY A 47 -15.01 13.74 1.21
N ALA A 48 -14.42 14.58 2.07
CA ALA A 48 -12.99 14.56 2.37
C ALA A 48 -12.56 13.21 2.97
N LEU A 49 -13.32 12.68 3.94
CA LEU A 49 -13.07 11.33 4.48
C LEU A 49 -13.17 10.26 3.40
N LEU A 50 -14.20 10.31 2.54
CA LEU A 50 -14.36 9.34 1.45
C LEU A 50 -13.19 9.40 0.46
N LEU A 51 -12.76 10.61 0.07
CA LEU A 51 -11.60 10.81 -0.80
C LEU A 51 -10.32 10.25 -0.17
N ALA A 52 -10.11 10.46 1.14
CA ALA A 52 -8.95 9.94 1.85
C ALA A 52 -8.92 8.39 1.92
N LEU A 53 -10.08 7.73 1.85
CA LEU A 53 -10.17 6.27 1.82
C LEU A 53 -10.08 5.70 0.39
N VAL A 54 -10.68 6.38 -0.59
CA VAL A 54 -10.83 5.88 -1.97
C VAL A 54 -9.64 6.22 -2.87
N LEU A 55 -9.07 7.43 -2.77
CA LEU A 55 -7.96 7.84 -3.62
C LEU A 55 -6.72 6.92 -3.48
N PRO A 56 -6.30 6.48 -2.28
CA PRO A 56 -5.22 5.51 -2.16
C PRO A 56 -5.51 4.16 -2.83
N LEU A 57 -6.77 3.72 -2.83
CA LEU A 57 -7.20 2.48 -3.49
C LEU A 57 -7.17 2.63 -5.02
N LEU A 58 -7.67 3.76 -5.54
CA LEU A 58 -7.62 4.08 -6.97
C LEU A 58 -6.18 4.24 -7.46
N ALA A 59 -5.33 4.94 -6.70
CA ALA A 59 -3.91 5.09 -7.01
C ALA A 59 -3.19 3.74 -7.06
N MET A 60 -3.54 2.81 -6.16
CA MET A 60 -3.02 1.44 -6.17
C MET A 60 -3.48 0.66 -7.42
N GLY A 61 -4.77 0.76 -7.78
CA GLY A 61 -5.33 0.10 -8.97
C GLY A 61 -4.78 0.66 -10.30
N ALA A 62 -4.72 1.99 -10.44
CA ALA A 62 -4.16 2.64 -11.63
C ALA A 62 -2.68 2.27 -11.85
N ARG A 63 -1.92 2.10 -10.77
CA ARG A 63 -0.52 1.63 -10.83
C ARG A 63 -0.36 0.15 -11.12
N ALA A 64 -1.37 -0.68 -10.86
CA ALA A 64 -1.35 -2.06 -11.32
C ALA A 64 -1.50 -2.16 -12.84
N LEU A 65 -2.15 -1.16 -13.46
CA LEU A 65 -2.39 -1.07 -14.90
C LEU A 65 -1.28 -0.34 -15.66
N SER A 66 -0.47 0.49 -14.98
CA SER A 66 0.64 1.23 -15.59
C SER A 66 1.91 1.12 -14.72
N PRO A 67 2.97 0.45 -15.21
CA PRO A 67 4.27 0.40 -14.54
C PRO A 67 4.99 1.75 -14.71
N ALA A 68 4.49 2.79 -14.07
CA ALA A 68 5.16 4.08 -14.02
C ALA A 68 6.02 4.18 -12.75
N GLY A 69 7.30 4.48 -12.95
CA GLY A 69 8.23 4.85 -11.88
C GLY A 69 7.77 6.11 -11.12
N PRO A 70 8.48 6.54 -10.07
CA PRO A 70 8.12 7.73 -9.30
C PRO A 70 8.00 8.95 -10.23
N LEU A 71 6.87 9.67 -10.12
CA LEU A 71 6.55 10.86 -10.92
C LEU A 71 7.48 12.04 -10.63
N PHE A 72 8.22 12.01 -9.51
CA PHE A 72 9.21 13.00 -9.12
C PHE A 72 10.33 12.35 -8.30
N ASP A 73 11.55 12.34 -8.82
CA ASP A 73 12.75 12.02 -8.04
C ASP A 73 13.56 13.29 -7.83
N PHE A 74 13.50 13.83 -6.62
CA PHE A 74 14.28 15.00 -6.20
C PHE A 74 15.80 14.74 -6.35
N GLU A 75 16.24 13.50 -6.13
CA GLU A 75 17.63 13.08 -6.33
C GLU A 75 18.10 13.23 -7.79
N ARG A 76 17.22 13.05 -8.78
CA ARG A 76 17.58 13.19 -10.20
C ARG A 76 17.83 14.64 -10.62
N SER A 77 17.34 15.63 -9.86
CA SER A 77 17.63 17.04 -10.15
C SER A 77 18.98 17.44 -9.58
N VAL A 78 19.29 17.01 -8.35
CA VAL A 78 20.57 17.30 -7.69
C VAL A 78 21.72 16.57 -8.36
N ALA A 79 21.58 15.30 -8.71
CA ALA A 79 22.63 14.54 -9.40
C ALA A 79 22.91 15.07 -10.82
N ARG A 80 21.88 15.48 -11.58
CA ARG A 80 22.05 16.11 -12.90
C ARG A 80 22.65 17.51 -12.82
N GLN A 81 22.38 18.28 -11.77
CA GLN A 81 23.02 19.58 -11.56
C GLN A 81 24.46 19.44 -11.05
N ALA A 82 24.75 18.44 -10.22
CA ALA A 82 26.11 18.14 -9.76
C ALA A 82 27.03 17.70 -10.91
N GLN A 83 26.51 16.94 -11.88
CA GLN A 83 27.27 16.53 -13.08
C GLN A 83 27.44 17.66 -14.14
N ARG A 84 26.76 18.80 -13.98
CA ARG A 84 26.89 19.97 -14.87
C ARG A 84 27.88 21.02 -14.35
N LEU A 85 28.45 20.83 -13.16
CA LEU A 85 29.56 21.65 -12.71
C LEU A 85 30.81 21.22 -13.50
N PRO A 86 31.53 22.15 -14.16
CA PRO A 86 32.81 21.81 -14.76
C PRO A 86 33.69 21.20 -13.66
N SER A 87 34.34 20.08 -13.95
CA SER A 87 35.30 19.46 -13.04
C SER A 87 36.42 20.47 -12.82
N ALA A 88 36.29 21.28 -11.76
CA ALA A 88 37.39 22.09 -11.28
C ALA A 88 38.55 21.14 -11.03
N VAL A 89 39.68 21.46 -11.67
CA VAL A 89 40.99 20.85 -11.49
C VAL A 89 41.33 20.95 -10.00
N TRP A 90 40.91 19.95 -9.24
CA TRP A 90 41.45 19.71 -7.92
C TRP A 90 42.53 18.66 -8.11
N THR A 91 43.76 19.14 -8.18
CA THR A 91 44.96 18.34 -7.94
C THR A 91 44.74 17.58 -6.64
N ALA A 92 44.51 16.27 -6.76
CA ALA A 92 44.40 15.38 -5.62
C ALA A 92 45.74 15.38 -4.89
N SER A 93 45.85 16.25 -3.89
CA SER A 93 46.84 16.06 -2.83
C SER A 93 46.45 14.77 -2.14
N THR A 94 47.39 13.84 -2.07
CA THR A 94 47.32 12.57 -1.38
C THR A 94 47.12 12.80 0.13
N VAL A 95 45.89 13.09 0.52
CA VAL A 95 45.43 12.93 1.90
C VAL A 95 44.72 11.60 1.96
N GLY A 96 45.19 10.74 2.88
CA GLY A 96 44.72 9.37 3.05
C GLY A 96 43.20 9.25 2.91
N SER A 97 42.78 8.48 1.91
CA SER A 97 41.40 8.06 1.69
C SER A 97 40.94 7.19 2.87
N ALA A 98 40.51 7.85 3.95
CA ALA A 98 39.46 7.29 4.76
C ALA A 98 38.18 7.41 3.92
N ALA A 99 37.78 6.31 3.27
CA ALA A 99 36.48 6.22 2.64
C ALA A 99 35.43 6.76 3.62
N PRO A 100 34.47 7.61 3.18
CA PRO A 100 33.37 7.99 4.05
C PRO A 100 32.73 6.69 4.49
N ALA A 101 32.76 6.42 5.80
CA ALA A 101 32.20 5.22 6.38
C ALA A 101 30.77 5.13 5.84
N ALA A 102 30.54 4.14 4.95
CA ALA A 102 29.22 3.85 4.44
C ALA A 102 28.33 3.77 5.67
N SER A 103 27.42 4.74 5.84
CA SER A 103 26.41 4.63 6.87
C SER A 103 25.66 3.36 6.51
N LYS A 104 25.96 2.25 7.20
CA LYS A 104 25.16 1.04 7.12
C LYS A 104 23.79 1.50 7.56
N ALA A 105 22.92 1.82 6.59
CA ALA A 105 21.52 2.00 6.85
C ALA A 105 21.11 0.68 7.49
N THR A 106 20.97 0.68 8.82
CA THR A 106 20.65 -0.51 9.58
C THR A 106 19.27 -0.91 9.14
N ALA A 107 19.20 -1.79 8.15
CA ALA A 107 17.96 -2.36 7.69
C ALA A 107 17.33 -3.01 8.91
N VAL A 108 16.21 -2.43 9.36
CA VAL A 108 15.50 -2.92 10.54
C VAL A 108 15.17 -4.39 10.30
N PRO A 109 15.60 -5.32 11.17
CA PRO A 109 15.42 -6.75 10.92
C PRO A 109 13.96 -7.09 10.63
N ILE A 110 13.72 -8.02 9.71
CA ILE A 110 12.36 -8.45 9.33
C ILE A 110 11.55 -8.87 10.57
N GLY A 111 12.20 -9.47 11.58
CA GLY A 111 11.57 -9.82 12.85
C GLY A 111 10.98 -8.63 13.61
N VAL A 112 11.60 -7.44 13.53
CA VAL A 112 11.06 -6.21 14.13
C VAL A 112 9.82 -5.75 13.36
N TRP A 113 9.84 -5.78 12.02
CA TRP A 113 8.66 -5.46 11.22
C TRP A 113 7.51 -6.44 11.44
N MET A 114 7.81 -7.73 11.57
CA MET A 114 6.82 -8.77 11.92
C MET A 114 6.27 -8.53 13.33
N GLY A 115 7.13 -8.18 14.30
CA GLY A 115 6.73 -7.84 15.66
C GLY A 115 5.82 -6.61 15.71
N LEU A 116 6.18 -5.53 15.01
CA LEU A 116 5.36 -4.31 14.93
C LEU A 116 4.03 -4.56 14.21
N SER A 117 4.04 -5.31 13.11
CA SER A 117 2.81 -5.66 12.38
C SER A 117 1.89 -6.54 13.23
N GLY A 118 2.47 -7.50 13.96
CA GLY A 118 1.75 -8.36 14.90
C GLY A 118 1.17 -7.56 16.06
N ALA A 119 1.96 -6.70 16.69
CA ALA A 119 1.50 -5.82 17.77
C ALA A 119 0.39 -4.86 17.31
N TRP A 120 0.52 -4.30 16.10
CA TRP A 120 -0.52 -3.49 15.48
C TRP A 120 -1.82 -4.28 15.26
N LEU A 121 -1.73 -5.50 14.70
CA LEU A 121 -2.90 -6.33 14.43
C LEU A 121 -3.60 -6.71 15.74
N VAL A 122 -2.85 -7.12 16.76
CA VAL A 122 -3.38 -7.40 18.10
C VAL A 122 -4.05 -6.16 18.67
N GLY A 123 -3.41 -4.98 18.59
CA GLY A 123 -3.99 -3.72 19.04
C GLY A 123 -5.29 -3.37 18.32
N ALA A 124 -5.33 -3.50 16.99
CA ALA A 124 -6.52 -3.24 16.19
C ALA A 124 -7.67 -4.21 16.53
N VAL A 125 -7.37 -5.51 16.66
CA VAL A 125 -8.36 -6.54 17.05
C VAL A 125 -8.88 -6.29 18.46
N LEU A 126 -8.01 -5.98 19.42
CA LEU A 126 -8.42 -5.67 20.79
C LEU A 126 -9.28 -4.41 20.86
N PHE A 127 -8.90 -3.35 20.14
CA PHE A 127 -9.63 -2.08 20.18
C PHE A 127 -10.99 -2.18 19.49
N VAL A 128 -11.03 -2.75 18.28
CA VAL A 128 -12.28 -2.99 17.54
C VAL A 128 -13.15 -3.99 18.29
N GLY A 129 -12.58 -5.09 18.79
CA GLY A 129 -13.29 -6.09 19.59
C GLY A 129 -13.90 -5.50 20.87
N ARG A 130 -13.13 -4.72 21.63
CA ARG A 130 -13.63 -3.99 22.81
C ARG A 130 -14.74 -3.01 22.44
N ALA A 131 -14.57 -2.26 21.35
CA ALA A 131 -15.57 -1.31 20.87
C ALA A 131 -16.89 -2.00 20.48
N LEU A 132 -16.81 -3.08 19.72
CA LEU A 132 -17.97 -3.89 19.32
C LEU A 132 -18.62 -4.57 20.54
N TRP A 133 -17.83 -5.07 21.48
CA TRP A 133 -18.36 -5.66 22.72
C TRP A 133 -19.12 -4.65 23.56
N ARG A 134 -18.61 -3.42 23.70
CA ARG A 134 -19.32 -2.31 24.36
C ARG A 134 -20.60 -1.93 23.60
N HIS A 135 -20.56 -1.87 22.27
CA HIS A 135 -21.74 -1.60 21.43
C HIS A 135 -22.80 -2.70 21.60
N GLN A 136 -22.41 -3.97 21.61
CA GLN A 136 -23.31 -5.09 21.89
C GLN A 136 -23.83 -5.10 23.34
N GLY A 137 -23.00 -4.71 24.30
CA GLY A 137 -23.41 -4.51 25.69
C GLY A 137 -24.47 -3.42 25.83
N LEU A 138 -24.31 -2.31 25.11
CA LEU A 138 -25.30 -1.24 25.03
C LEU A 138 -26.63 -1.76 24.49
N LEU A 139 -26.63 -2.53 23.40
CA LEU A 139 -27.85 -3.14 22.85
C LEU A 139 -28.59 -3.99 23.90
N ARG A 140 -27.86 -4.84 24.63
CA ARG A 140 -28.44 -5.67 25.69
C ARG A 140 -29.05 -4.84 26.83
N ARG A 141 -28.46 -3.68 27.16
CA ARG A 141 -29.02 -2.74 28.15
C ARG A 141 -30.28 -2.07 27.61
N LEU A 142 -30.23 -1.55 26.38
CA LEU A 142 -31.36 -0.88 25.73
C LEU A 142 -32.59 -1.78 25.61
N GLU A 143 -32.40 -3.07 25.38
CA GLU A 143 -33.50 -4.05 25.33
C GLU A 143 -34.23 -4.26 26.65
N ARG A 144 -33.58 -3.94 27.78
CA ARG A 144 -34.16 -4.06 29.14
C ARG A 144 -34.84 -2.78 29.60
N LEU A 145 -34.53 -1.65 28.98
CA LEU A 145 -35.09 -0.36 29.38
C LEU A 145 -36.58 -0.25 29.01
N PRO A 146 -37.38 0.44 29.83
CA PRO A 146 -38.80 0.61 29.57
C PRO A 146 -39.02 1.41 28.28
N ARG A 147 -39.93 0.88 27.44
CA ARG A 147 -40.26 1.47 26.13
C ARG A 147 -41.36 2.51 26.29
N VAL A 148 -41.10 3.72 25.82
CA VAL A 148 -42.10 4.80 25.75
C VAL A 148 -42.95 4.63 24.50
N ARG A 149 -42.30 4.39 23.36
CA ARG A 149 -42.95 4.31 22.06
C ARG A 149 -42.14 3.49 21.07
N SER A 150 -42.81 2.80 20.16
CA SER A 150 -42.18 2.18 19.00
C SER A 150 -42.76 2.74 17.70
N VAL A 151 -41.89 3.12 16.76
CA VAL A 151 -42.27 3.58 15.42
C VAL A 151 -41.48 2.77 14.40
N ARG A 152 -42.15 1.82 13.74
CA ARG A 152 -41.51 0.85 12.81
C ARG A 152 -40.33 0.14 13.50
N ARG A 153 -39.10 0.32 12.97
CA ARG A 153 -37.86 -0.26 13.51
C ARG A 153 -37.15 0.63 14.53
N VAL A 154 -37.76 1.74 14.92
CA VAL A 154 -37.23 2.68 15.93
C VAL A 154 -37.92 2.43 17.28
N ALA A 155 -37.14 2.14 18.31
CA ALA A 155 -37.61 2.06 19.69
C ALA A 155 -37.18 3.30 20.48
N VAL A 156 -38.13 3.98 21.10
CA VAL A 156 -37.90 5.08 22.04
C VAL A 156 -38.00 4.52 23.45
N VAL A 157 -36.90 4.61 24.21
CA VAL A 157 -36.77 4.07 25.57
C VAL A 157 -36.42 5.15 26.57
N LEU A 158 -36.82 4.96 27.82
CA LEU A 158 -36.37 5.80 28.93
C LEU A 158 -34.99 5.35 29.38
N GLY A 159 -34.06 6.31 29.43
CA GLY A 159 -32.74 6.11 30.00
C GLY A 159 -32.78 6.04 31.51
N GLU A 160 -31.61 5.80 32.10
CA GLU A 160 -31.40 5.95 33.54
C GLU A 160 -31.26 7.44 33.89
N GLU A 161 -31.46 7.79 35.16
CA GLU A 161 -31.30 9.16 35.63
C GLU A 161 -29.86 9.66 35.40
N GLY A 162 -29.70 10.90 34.94
CA GLY A 162 -28.40 11.45 34.57
C GLY A 162 -27.84 11.00 33.21
N THR A 163 -28.56 10.17 32.43
CA THR A 163 -28.15 9.85 31.05
C THR A 163 -28.60 10.92 30.06
N PRO A 164 -27.72 11.41 29.15
CA PRO A 164 -28.13 12.35 28.11
C PRO A 164 -29.01 11.65 27.06
N ALA A 165 -29.78 12.44 26.31
CA ALA A 165 -30.47 11.91 25.15
C ALA A 165 -29.46 11.50 24.07
N PHE A 166 -29.67 10.32 23.49
CA PHE A 166 -28.84 9.81 22.40
C PHE A 166 -29.59 8.83 21.50
N SER A 167 -29.06 8.64 20.30
CA SER A 167 -29.53 7.74 19.28
C SER A 167 -28.44 6.73 18.91
N ALA A 168 -28.81 5.46 18.82
CA ALA A 168 -27.90 4.36 18.49
C ALA A 168 -28.51 3.43 17.45
N TRP A 169 -27.68 2.90 16.56
CA TRP A 169 -28.10 1.94 15.54
C TRP A 169 -27.31 0.63 15.64
N PHE A 170 -28.01 -0.47 15.40
CA PHE A 170 -27.46 -1.82 15.44
C PHE A 170 -27.87 -2.61 14.19
N PRO A 171 -26.92 -3.27 13.51
CA PRO A 171 -27.24 -4.16 12.40
C PRO A 171 -28.01 -5.37 12.93
N ARG A 172 -29.26 -5.54 12.49
CA ARG A 172 -30.11 -6.70 12.83
C ARG A 172 -30.91 -7.16 11.62
N LEU A 173 -31.01 -8.48 11.46
CA LEU A 173 -31.97 -9.12 10.58
C LEU A 173 -33.31 -9.34 11.32
N GLY A 174 -34.42 -9.28 10.59
CA GLY A 174 -35.77 -9.54 11.10
C GLY A 174 -36.57 -8.31 11.55
N SER A 175 -37.57 -8.55 12.39
CA SER A 175 -38.57 -7.57 12.85
C SER A 175 -38.18 -6.79 14.12
N ARG A 176 -37.05 -7.13 14.75
CA ARG A 176 -36.56 -6.43 15.95
C ARG A 176 -36.12 -5.00 15.63
N PRO A 177 -36.26 -4.06 16.59
CA PRO A 177 -35.81 -2.69 16.40
C PRO A 177 -34.29 -2.65 16.14
N SER A 178 -33.91 -1.94 15.09
CA SER A 178 -32.52 -1.70 14.69
C SER A 178 -32.05 -0.29 15.04
N ALA A 179 -32.97 0.63 15.31
CA ALA A 179 -32.71 1.99 15.71
C ALA A 179 -33.28 2.25 17.11
N TRP A 180 -32.52 2.92 17.94
CA TRP A 180 -32.88 3.22 19.32
C TRP A 180 -32.72 4.72 19.57
N VAL A 181 -33.64 5.28 20.34
CA VAL A 181 -33.61 6.65 20.87
C VAL A 181 -33.79 6.55 22.37
N VAL A 182 -32.81 7.05 23.12
CA VAL A 182 -32.84 7.09 24.58
C VAL A 182 -33.15 8.51 25.01
N VAL A 183 -34.10 8.63 25.93
CA VAL A 183 -34.55 9.92 26.45
C VAL A 183 -34.41 9.93 27.98
N PRO A 184 -33.85 11.00 28.57
CA PRO A 184 -33.81 11.16 30.03
C PRO A 184 -35.21 11.16 30.65
N PRO A 185 -35.43 10.50 31.80
CA PRO A 185 -36.71 10.51 32.52
C PRO A 185 -37.19 11.93 32.87
N SER A 186 -36.27 12.83 33.22
CA SER A 186 -36.55 14.23 33.55
C SER A 186 -37.21 15.04 32.43
N LEU A 187 -37.20 14.54 31.19
CA LEU A 187 -37.90 15.19 30.08
C LEU A 187 -39.40 14.83 30.04
N LEU A 188 -39.85 13.82 30.78
CA LEU A 188 -41.28 13.47 30.82
C LEU A 188 -42.14 14.57 31.43
N GLU A 189 -41.57 15.41 32.29
CA GLU A 189 -42.25 16.54 32.93
C GLU A 189 -42.49 17.71 31.96
N ASP A 190 -41.74 17.78 30.85
CA ASP A 190 -41.82 18.85 29.86
C ASP A 190 -42.14 18.26 28.47
N PRO A 191 -43.43 18.24 28.08
CA PRO A 191 -43.86 17.66 26.80
C PRO A 191 -43.22 18.32 25.58
N GLU A 192 -42.90 19.62 25.65
CA GLU A 192 -42.28 20.34 24.56
C GLU A 192 -40.80 19.96 24.43
N ALA A 193 -40.05 19.95 25.54
CA ALA A 193 -38.65 19.53 25.55
C ALA A 193 -38.48 18.07 25.15
N LEU A 194 -39.38 17.19 25.60
CA LEU A 194 -39.45 15.79 25.19
C LEU A 194 -39.64 15.67 23.68
N ARG A 195 -40.64 16.35 23.13
CA ARG A 195 -40.92 16.34 21.69
C ARG A 195 -39.72 16.82 20.88
N LEU A 196 -39.12 17.95 21.26
CA LEU A 196 -37.96 18.52 20.56
C LEU A 196 -36.75 17.59 20.60
N THR A 197 -36.47 16.99 21.76
CA THR A 197 -35.37 16.04 21.95
C THR A 197 -35.57 14.79 21.10
N VAL A 198 -36.76 14.18 21.13
CA VAL A 198 -37.07 13.00 20.31
C VAL A 198 -36.97 13.33 18.82
N LEU A 199 -37.43 14.51 18.39
CA LEU A 199 -37.29 14.94 17.00
C LEU A 199 -35.82 15.09 16.58
N HIS A 200 -34.95 15.62 17.45
CA HIS A 200 -33.50 15.70 17.21
C HIS A 200 -32.87 14.31 17.05
N GLU A 201 -33.13 13.40 17.99
CA GLU A 201 -32.57 12.05 17.94
C GLU A 201 -33.08 11.23 16.75
N LEU A 202 -34.34 11.41 16.36
CA LEU A 202 -34.88 10.84 15.12
C LEU A 202 -34.24 11.46 13.87
N GLN A 203 -33.86 12.72 13.93
CA GLN A 203 -33.25 13.43 12.82
C GLN A 203 -31.85 12.87 12.49
N HIS A 204 -31.11 12.37 13.49
CA HIS A 204 -29.86 11.61 13.28
C HIS A 204 -30.07 10.30 12.52
N HIS A 205 -31.09 9.51 12.89
CA HIS A 205 -31.44 8.30 12.13
C HIS A 205 -31.84 8.63 10.69
N ARG A 206 -32.61 9.70 10.48
CA ARG A 206 -33.01 10.14 9.13
C ARG A 206 -31.82 10.55 8.25
N GLN A 207 -30.77 11.14 8.83
CA GLN A 207 -29.55 11.53 8.11
C GLN A 207 -28.49 10.42 8.02
N ARG A 208 -28.81 9.22 8.54
CA ARG A 208 -27.90 8.08 8.66
C ARG A 208 -26.66 8.37 9.54
N ASP A 209 -26.78 9.31 10.48
CA ASP A 209 -25.68 9.69 11.36
C ASP A 209 -25.24 8.54 12.27
N THR A 210 -26.20 7.75 12.74
CA THR A 210 -25.97 6.59 13.61
C THR A 210 -25.23 5.45 12.89
N HIS A 211 -25.50 5.23 11.59
CA HIS A 211 -24.69 4.31 10.77
C HIS A 211 -23.25 4.80 10.62
N LEU A 212 -23.08 6.10 10.38
CA LEU A 212 -21.76 6.72 10.27
C LEU A 212 -21.02 6.75 11.62
N ALA A 213 -21.73 6.83 12.74
CA ALA A 213 -21.14 6.70 14.07
C ALA A 213 -20.51 5.32 14.28
N LEU A 214 -21.19 4.25 13.82
CA LEU A 214 -20.61 2.91 13.80
C LEU A 214 -19.40 2.82 12.85
N GLY A 215 -19.48 3.41 11.66
CA GLY A 215 -18.35 3.46 10.73
C GLY A 215 -17.13 4.20 11.30
N ARG A 216 -17.35 5.32 12.01
CA ARG A 216 -16.31 6.06 12.72
C ARG A 216 -15.71 5.26 13.88
N LEU A 217 -16.52 4.45 14.57
CA LEU A 217 -16.03 3.53 15.61
C LEU A 217 -15.07 2.49 15.03
N SER A 218 -15.42 1.90 13.88
CA SER A 218 -14.54 0.96 13.18
C SER A 218 -13.25 1.64 12.69
N LEU A 219 -13.36 2.84 12.10
CA LEU A 219 -12.21 3.60 11.60
C LEU A 219 -11.24 3.98 12.74
N THR A 220 -11.75 4.52 13.85
CA THR A 220 -10.93 4.85 15.02
C THR A 220 -10.33 3.62 15.68
N GLY A 221 -10.95 2.44 15.57
CA GLY A 221 -10.33 1.18 16.02
C GLY A 221 -9.22 0.68 15.10
N LEU A 222 -9.40 0.79 13.78
CA LEU A 222 -8.38 0.40 12.79
C LEU A 222 -7.14 1.31 12.83
N PHE A 223 -7.36 2.58 13.19
CA PHE A 223 -6.33 3.60 13.32
C PHE A 223 -6.23 4.10 14.77
N PHE A 224 -6.28 3.17 15.74
CA PHE A 224 -6.33 3.51 17.17
C PHE A 224 -5.16 4.39 17.63
N TRP A 225 -3.98 4.22 17.02
CA TRP A 225 -2.77 4.99 17.32
C TRP A 225 -2.72 6.36 16.62
N HIS A 226 -3.61 6.62 15.66
CA HIS A 226 -3.49 7.77 14.76
C HIS A 226 -4.27 8.99 15.28
N PRO A 227 -3.61 10.06 15.78
CA PRO A 227 -4.29 11.19 16.43
C PRO A 227 -5.23 11.93 15.47
N ALA A 228 -4.85 12.09 14.19
CA ALA A 228 -5.70 12.78 13.23
C ALA A 228 -7.03 12.08 12.96
N VAL A 229 -7.12 10.75 13.13
CA VAL A 229 -8.38 10.02 12.95
C VAL A 229 -9.34 10.30 14.10
N HIS A 230 -8.82 10.42 15.32
CA HIS A 230 -9.60 10.82 16.49
C HIS A 230 -10.08 12.28 16.36
N VAL A 231 -9.21 13.19 15.91
CA VAL A 231 -9.58 14.60 15.65
C VAL A 231 -10.64 14.68 14.55
N LEU A 232 -10.44 13.97 13.43
CA LEU A 232 -11.39 13.91 12.32
C LEU A 232 -12.74 13.35 12.79
N SER A 233 -12.75 12.30 13.61
CA SER A 233 -13.99 11.72 14.16
C SER A 233 -14.75 12.73 15.04
N ARG A 234 -14.06 13.45 15.93
CA ARG A 234 -14.65 14.48 16.80
C ARG A 234 -15.16 15.68 16.00
N TRP A 235 -14.41 16.09 14.98
CA TRP A 235 -14.78 17.18 14.10
C TRP A 235 -16.03 16.85 13.28
N LEU A 236 -16.09 15.64 12.69
CA LEU A 236 -17.26 15.16 11.96
C LEU A 236 -18.49 15.05 12.87
N ALA A 237 -18.35 14.51 14.09
CA ALA A 237 -19.44 14.48 15.07
C ALA A 237 -19.97 15.89 15.37
N SER A 238 -19.06 16.86 15.54
CA SER A 238 -19.45 18.26 15.79
C SER A 238 -20.22 18.87 14.61
N LEU A 239 -19.81 18.56 13.37
CA LEU A 239 -20.56 18.98 12.17
C LEU A 239 -21.91 18.27 12.05
N GLN A 240 -22.02 17.02 12.50
CA GLN A 240 -23.29 16.27 12.52
C GLN A 240 -24.32 16.92 13.44
N GLU A 241 -23.94 17.30 14.67
CA GLU A 241 -24.85 17.98 15.59
C GLU A 241 -25.36 19.30 14.99
N LEU A 242 -24.48 20.14 14.44
CA LEU A 242 -24.85 21.40 13.80
C LEU A 242 -25.77 21.19 12.57
N ALA A 243 -25.50 20.18 11.75
CA ALA A 243 -26.32 19.86 10.59
C ALA A 243 -27.69 19.29 10.97
N CYS A 244 -27.78 18.56 12.09
CA CYS A 244 -29.01 18.06 12.66
C CYS A 244 -29.88 19.22 13.16
N ASP A 245 -29.30 20.11 13.96
CA ASP A 245 -29.92 21.34 14.46
C ASP A 245 -30.45 22.21 13.31
N GLU A 246 -29.62 22.45 12.30
CA GLU A 246 -30.01 23.23 11.12
C GLU A 246 -31.19 22.57 10.39
N ALA A 247 -31.17 21.24 10.24
CA ALA A 247 -32.24 20.53 9.54
C ALA A 247 -33.57 20.58 10.30
N LEU A 248 -33.52 20.53 11.63
CA LEU A 248 -34.72 20.57 12.45
C LEU A 248 -35.42 21.92 12.31
N VAL A 249 -34.68 23.03 12.50
CA VAL A 249 -35.24 24.38 12.39
C VAL A 249 -35.57 24.75 10.94
N ALA A 250 -34.75 24.36 9.96
CA ALA A 250 -35.05 24.63 8.55
C ALA A 250 -36.29 23.87 8.04
N SER A 251 -36.71 22.81 8.72
CA SER A 251 -37.92 22.07 8.35
C SER A 251 -39.20 22.59 9.01
N GLY A 252 -39.12 23.65 9.83
CA GLY A 252 -40.25 24.19 10.58
C GLY A 252 -40.73 23.31 11.74
N ARG A 253 -40.09 22.16 11.97
CA ARG A 253 -40.46 21.22 13.04
C ARG A 253 -40.11 21.72 14.45
N ALA A 254 -39.18 22.66 14.54
CA ALA A 254 -38.80 23.32 15.78
C ALA A 254 -38.59 24.83 15.53
N GLN A 255 -39.13 25.66 16.42
CA GLN A 255 -38.83 27.09 16.42
C GLN A 255 -37.46 27.33 17.05
N ALA A 256 -36.66 28.25 16.50
CA ALA A 256 -35.28 28.48 16.92
C ALA A 256 -35.15 28.80 18.42
N HIS A 257 -36.02 29.67 18.95
CA HIS A 257 -36.00 30.08 20.36
C HIS A 257 -36.37 28.95 21.32
N ALA A 258 -37.48 28.24 21.06
CA ALA A 258 -37.91 27.10 21.88
C ALA A 258 -36.85 25.99 21.87
N TYR A 259 -36.25 25.73 20.70
CA TYR A 259 -35.18 24.75 20.56
C TYR A 259 -33.89 25.17 21.28
N ALA A 260 -33.48 26.43 21.17
CA ALA A 260 -32.33 26.96 21.90
C ALA A 260 -32.50 26.84 23.42
N ARG A 261 -33.71 27.10 23.94
CA ARG A 261 -34.04 26.92 25.36
C ARG A 261 -33.93 25.45 25.77
N CYS A 262 -34.47 24.54 24.96
CA CYS A 262 -34.36 23.10 25.19
C CYS A 262 -32.89 22.65 25.25
N LEU A 263 -32.04 23.09 24.30
CA LEU A 263 -30.61 22.80 24.31
C LEU A 263 -29.89 23.36 25.54
N LEU A 264 -30.22 24.59 25.95
CA LEU A 264 -29.65 25.22 27.13
C LEU A 264 -30.05 24.47 28.41
N GLN A 265 -31.33 24.14 28.56
CA GLN A 265 -31.83 23.37 29.71
C GLN A 265 -31.22 21.97 29.76
N ALA A 266 -31.09 21.29 28.63
CA ALA A 266 -30.40 19.99 28.55
C ALA A 266 -28.95 20.08 29.02
N ALA A 267 -28.25 21.18 28.69
CA ALA A 267 -26.88 21.42 29.14
C ALA A 267 -26.77 21.76 30.63
N LEU A 268 -27.73 22.53 31.18
CA LEU A 268 -27.76 22.94 32.58
C LEU A 268 -28.19 21.82 33.53
N ARG A 269 -29.04 20.88 33.07
CA ARG A 269 -29.54 19.76 33.89
C ARG A 269 -28.54 18.61 34.04
N LEU A 270 -27.45 18.61 33.26
CA LEU A 270 -26.51 17.49 33.16
C LEU A 270 -25.03 17.93 33.32
N PRO A 271 -24.64 18.72 34.33
CA PRO A 271 -23.23 19.00 34.59
C PRO A 271 -22.53 17.69 34.99
N GLY A 272 -21.62 17.20 34.15
CA GLY A 272 -20.88 15.95 34.40
C GLY A 272 -21.57 14.66 33.94
N ALA A 273 -22.59 14.74 33.07
CA ALA A 273 -23.23 13.55 32.52
C ALA A 273 -22.25 12.61 31.83
N GLN A 274 -22.55 11.31 31.90
CA GLN A 274 -21.74 10.29 31.24
C GLN A 274 -21.64 10.59 29.75
N PRO A 275 -20.44 10.45 29.15
CA PRO A 275 -20.26 10.66 27.72
C PRO A 275 -21.17 9.73 26.93
N VAL A 276 -21.70 10.23 25.82
CA VAL A 276 -22.53 9.43 24.91
C VAL A 276 -21.81 8.12 24.57
N PRO A 277 -22.49 6.96 24.65
CA PRO A 277 -21.87 5.68 24.37
C PRO A 277 -21.17 5.64 23.01
N ALA A 278 -20.04 4.93 22.94
CA ALA A 278 -19.31 4.77 21.68
C ALA A 278 -20.22 4.16 20.60
N GLY A 279 -20.24 4.76 19.40
CA GLY A 279 -21.12 4.35 18.31
C GLY A 279 -22.54 4.94 18.35
N ALA A 280 -22.83 5.85 19.29
CA ALA A 280 -24.07 6.63 19.34
C ALA A 280 -23.82 8.12 18.99
N THR A 281 -24.91 8.84 18.74
CA THR A 281 -24.97 10.30 18.52
C THR A 281 -25.90 10.92 19.56
N GLY A 282 -25.69 12.16 19.99
CA GLY A 282 -26.53 12.73 21.04
C GLY A 282 -26.06 14.09 21.53
N MET A 283 -26.92 14.76 22.29
CA MET A 283 -26.84 16.20 22.57
C MET A 283 -25.69 16.68 23.49
N SER A 284 -24.66 15.88 23.74
CA SER A 284 -23.61 16.11 24.76
C SER A 284 -22.45 17.05 24.36
N HIS A 285 -22.60 17.86 23.30
CA HIS A 285 -21.52 18.68 22.72
C HIS A 285 -21.70 20.20 22.95
N PRO A 286 -20.62 21.01 22.90
CA PRO A 286 -20.62 22.39 23.42
C PRO A 286 -21.77 23.24 22.87
N THR A 287 -22.69 23.56 23.77
CA THR A 287 -24.01 24.11 23.51
C THR A 287 -23.98 25.51 22.90
N GLN A 288 -22.96 26.32 23.22
CA GLN A 288 -22.86 27.70 22.77
C GLN A 288 -22.83 27.83 21.24
N ARG A 289 -21.99 27.05 20.56
CA ARG A 289 -21.85 27.12 19.09
C ARG A 289 -23.13 26.68 18.38
N ARG A 290 -23.82 25.67 18.93
CA ARG A 290 -25.10 25.16 18.42
C ARG A 290 -26.19 26.21 18.54
N ILE A 291 -26.38 26.77 19.74
CA ILE A 291 -27.35 27.85 20.00
C ILE A 291 -27.08 29.05 19.10
N HIS A 292 -25.83 29.52 19.04
CA HIS A 292 -25.46 30.66 18.20
C HIS A 292 -25.84 30.42 16.73
N MET A 293 -25.54 29.24 16.19
CA MET A 293 -25.86 28.88 14.80
C MET A 293 -27.37 28.92 14.50
N LEU A 294 -28.24 28.63 15.47
CA LEU A 294 -29.70 28.62 15.24
C LEU A 294 -30.25 29.97 14.77
N PHE A 295 -29.63 31.06 15.23
CA PHE A 295 -30.01 32.44 14.97
C PHE A 295 -29.23 33.10 13.82
N GLN A 296 -28.26 32.40 13.23
CA GLN A 296 -27.49 32.90 12.11
C GLN A 296 -28.21 32.63 10.77
N PRO A 297 -28.01 33.48 9.74
CA PRO A 297 -28.51 33.21 8.40
C PRO A 297 -27.94 31.89 7.88
N ARG A 298 -28.72 31.20 7.03
CA ARG A 298 -28.39 29.86 6.50
C ARG A 298 -28.03 29.94 5.02
N PRO A 299 -26.83 30.45 4.68
CA PRO A 299 -26.42 30.57 3.29
C PRO A 299 -26.38 29.17 2.65
N ARG A 300 -27.08 29.03 1.52
CA ARG A 300 -27.01 27.84 0.68
C ARG A 300 -26.36 28.21 -0.64
N ARG A 301 -25.21 27.60 -0.90
CA ARG A 301 -24.45 27.79 -2.15
C ARG A 301 -24.44 26.51 -2.97
N THR A 302 -25.25 26.44 -4.03
CA THR A 302 -25.50 25.22 -4.83
C THR A 302 -24.20 24.54 -5.30
N HIS A 303 -23.25 25.31 -5.81
CA HIS A 303 -22.01 24.79 -6.42
C HIS A 303 -20.81 24.71 -5.46
N ALA A 304 -20.89 25.25 -4.24
CA ALA A 304 -19.72 25.33 -3.36
C ALA A 304 -19.22 23.95 -2.88
N VAL A 305 -20.13 23.05 -2.53
CA VAL A 305 -19.76 21.69 -2.08
C VAL A 305 -19.06 20.88 -3.18
N PRO A 306 -19.61 20.73 -4.41
CA PRO A 306 -18.92 19.99 -5.45
C PRO A 306 -17.61 20.65 -5.87
N ALA A 307 -17.54 21.99 -5.93
CA ALA A 307 -16.30 22.70 -6.23
C ALA A 307 -15.20 22.42 -5.19
N LEU A 308 -15.54 22.44 -3.89
CA LEU A 308 -14.59 22.10 -2.82
C LEU A 308 -14.15 20.65 -2.89
N LEU A 309 -15.06 19.71 -3.16
CA LEU A 309 -14.70 18.29 -3.28
C LEU A 309 -13.81 18.03 -4.50
N ALA A 310 -14.03 18.73 -5.61
CA ALA A 310 -13.15 18.69 -6.78
C ALA A 310 -11.77 19.30 -6.49
N ALA A 311 -11.71 20.43 -5.78
CA ALA A 311 -10.44 21.01 -5.36
C ALA A 311 -9.69 20.08 -4.39
N LEU A 312 -10.39 19.47 -3.43
CA LEU A 312 -9.82 18.49 -2.52
C LEU A 312 -9.33 17.24 -3.25
N SER A 313 -10.06 16.72 -4.25
CA SER A 313 -9.61 15.55 -5.00
C SER A 313 -8.35 15.84 -5.81
N LEU A 314 -8.26 17.03 -6.44
CA LEU A 314 -7.06 17.49 -7.16
C LEU A 314 -5.84 17.61 -6.24
N LEU A 315 -6.03 18.07 -5.00
CA LEU A 315 -4.94 18.22 -4.03
C LEU A 315 -4.54 16.89 -3.36
N LEU A 316 -5.51 16.02 -3.09
CA LEU A 316 -5.27 14.75 -2.39
C LEU A 316 -4.75 13.65 -3.31
N LEU A 317 -5.06 13.69 -4.62
CA LEU A 317 -4.64 12.67 -5.57
C LEU A 317 -3.10 12.56 -5.68
N PRO A 318 -2.32 13.66 -5.85
CA PRO A 318 -0.87 13.58 -5.83
C PRO A 318 -0.32 13.00 -4.53
N VAL A 319 -0.88 13.38 -3.37
CA VAL A 319 -0.48 12.85 -2.07
C VAL A 319 -0.75 11.35 -1.98
N ALA A 320 -1.91 10.88 -2.45
CA ALA A 320 -2.23 9.46 -2.48
C ALA A 320 -1.28 8.66 -3.39
N VAL A 321 -0.91 9.21 -4.55
CA VAL A 321 0.05 8.60 -5.48
C VAL A 321 1.45 8.58 -4.87
N LEU A 322 1.91 9.66 -4.24
CA LEU A 322 3.20 9.73 -3.57
C LEU A 322 3.27 8.79 -2.36
N ALA A 323 2.21 8.72 -1.55
CA ALA A 323 2.13 7.84 -0.40
C ALA A 323 2.21 6.35 -0.81
N GLN A 324 1.67 5.99 -1.97
CA GLN A 324 1.86 4.65 -2.57
C GLN A 324 3.26 4.47 -3.19
N GLY A 325 3.96 5.55 -3.54
CA GLY A 325 5.28 5.52 -4.20
C GLY A 325 6.42 5.31 -3.22
N ALA A 326 6.31 5.89 -2.02
CA ALA A 326 7.23 5.66 -0.90
C ALA A 326 7.33 4.18 -0.47
N ALA A 327 6.43 3.31 -0.95
CA ALA A 327 6.34 1.89 -0.60
C ALA A 327 7.04 0.93 -1.59
N LYS A 328 7.55 1.39 -2.76
CA LYS A 328 8.28 0.55 -3.73
C LYS A 328 9.69 1.08 -3.99
N GLY A 329 10.64 0.17 -4.17
CA GLY A 329 12.05 0.48 -4.42
C GLY A 329 12.31 1.02 -5.84
N ARG A 330 13.53 1.53 -6.03
CA ARG A 330 14.07 2.15 -7.25
C ARG A 330 13.78 1.33 -8.53
N THR A 331 13.36 2.01 -9.59
CA THR A 331 13.21 1.47 -10.96
C THR A 331 14.09 2.24 -11.93
N VAL A 332 14.64 1.58 -12.94
CA VAL A 332 15.58 2.10 -13.93
C VAL A 332 14.89 2.20 -15.30
N THR A 333 15.19 3.27 -16.03
CA THR A 333 14.68 3.54 -17.38
C THR A 333 15.53 2.86 -18.45
N ARG A 334 14.98 2.63 -19.65
CA ARG A 334 15.72 2.02 -20.77
C ARG A 334 17.04 2.73 -21.08
N ALA A 335 17.03 4.07 -21.13
CA ALA A 335 18.23 4.87 -21.39
C ALA A 335 19.33 4.66 -20.32
N GLU A 336 18.93 4.52 -19.06
CA GLU A 336 19.86 4.21 -17.96
C GLU A 336 20.39 2.78 -18.08
N VAL A 337 19.56 1.80 -18.47
CA VAL A 337 20.01 0.42 -18.74
C VAL A 337 21.01 0.37 -19.89
N GLU A 338 20.76 1.10 -20.98
CA GLU A 338 21.71 1.21 -22.09
C GLU A 338 23.03 1.87 -21.68
N ALA A 339 22.99 2.87 -20.80
CA ALA A 339 24.20 3.47 -20.23
C ALA A 339 24.96 2.47 -19.33
N LEU A 340 24.27 1.72 -18.48
CA LEU A 340 24.86 0.67 -17.64
C LEU A 340 25.49 -0.44 -18.48
N ALA A 341 24.78 -0.91 -19.51
CA ALA A 341 25.29 -1.94 -20.42
C ALA A 341 26.58 -1.47 -21.11
N ARG A 342 26.61 -0.24 -21.64
CA ARG A 342 27.81 0.34 -22.30
C ARG A 342 29.00 0.49 -21.36
N THR A 343 28.76 0.95 -20.13
CA THR A 343 29.84 1.25 -19.17
C THR A 343 30.40 0.00 -18.50
N SER A 344 29.61 -1.08 -18.43
CA SER A 344 29.94 -2.28 -17.65
C SER A 344 30.33 -3.49 -18.49
N GLN A 345 30.47 -3.38 -19.82
CA GLN A 345 30.69 -4.53 -20.70
C GLN A 345 32.19 -4.75 -20.99
N PRO A 346 32.80 -5.83 -20.47
CA PRO A 346 34.18 -6.20 -20.81
C PRO A 346 34.28 -6.67 -22.26
N GLN A 347 35.44 -6.43 -22.88
CA GLN A 347 35.72 -6.89 -24.25
C GLN A 347 35.77 -8.43 -24.30
N GLY A 348 35.05 -9.04 -25.25
CA GLY A 348 35.00 -10.50 -25.42
C GLY A 348 34.04 -11.24 -24.48
N ASP A 349 33.28 -10.51 -23.65
CA ASP A 349 32.29 -11.08 -22.73
C ASP A 349 30.89 -11.17 -23.38
N VAL A 350 29.94 -11.84 -22.71
CA VAL A 350 28.54 -11.95 -23.16
C VAL A 350 27.95 -10.56 -23.40
N SER A 351 27.42 -10.33 -24.62
CA SER A 351 26.83 -9.07 -25.01
C SER A 351 25.44 -8.85 -24.41
N ILE A 352 25.18 -7.62 -23.98
CA ILE A 352 23.89 -7.23 -23.40
C ILE A 352 23.14 -6.43 -24.47
N VAL A 353 22.10 -7.04 -25.03
CA VAL A 353 21.16 -6.37 -25.94
C VAL A 353 20.03 -5.81 -25.09
N VAL A 354 19.95 -4.48 -24.98
CA VAL A 354 18.94 -3.83 -24.13
C VAL A 354 17.61 -3.74 -24.89
N ASP A 355 16.79 -4.77 -24.71
CA ASP A 355 15.39 -4.77 -25.13
C ASP A 355 14.43 -4.52 -23.96
N ASP A 356 13.14 -4.41 -24.27
CA ASP A 356 12.12 -4.11 -23.26
C ASP A 356 12.02 -5.21 -22.19
N LYS A 357 12.35 -6.46 -22.53
CA LYS A 357 12.35 -7.59 -21.59
C LYS A 357 13.53 -7.53 -20.62
N VAL A 358 14.71 -7.12 -21.07
CA VAL A 358 15.86 -6.88 -20.18
C VAL A 358 15.54 -5.78 -19.18
N VAL A 359 14.94 -4.67 -19.62
CA VAL A 359 14.54 -3.56 -18.74
C VAL A 359 13.44 -4.00 -17.75
N GLU A 360 12.43 -4.73 -18.23
CA GLU A 360 11.36 -5.29 -17.39
C GLU A 360 11.93 -6.22 -16.32
N ASN A 361 12.78 -7.17 -16.72
CA ASN A 361 13.35 -8.16 -15.81
C ASN A 361 14.34 -7.51 -14.84
N LEU A 362 15.17 -6.57 -15.26
CA LEU A 362 16.04 -5.81 -14.35
C LEU A 362 15.21 -5.07 -13.29
N ASN A 363 14.12 -4.41 -13.68
CA ASN A 363 13.21 -3.74 -12.75
C ASN A 363 12.52 -4.71 -11.80
N LYS A 364 12.23 -5.95 -12.21
CA LYS A 364 11.77 -7.01 -11.29
C LYS A 364 12.85 -7.34 -10.26
N LEU A 365 14.11 -7.44 -10.67
CA LEU A 365 15.23 -7.76 -9.78
C LEU A 365 15.54 -6.66 -8.77
N ILE A 366 15.55 -5.39 -9.18
CA ILE A 366 15.97 -4.29 -8.29
C ILE A 366 14.77 -3.57 -7.65
N GLY A 367 13.62 -3.53 -8.31
CA GLY A 367 12.45 -2.80 -7.85
C GLY A 367 11.61 -3.58 -6.83
N THR A 368 11.62 -4.92 -6.88
CA THR A 368 10.84 -5.76 -5.97
C THR A 368 11.66 -6.25 -4.78
N GLU A 369 11.02 -6.38 -3.61
CA GLU A 369 11.68 -6.92 -2.40
C GLU A 369 12.17 -8.35 -2.61
N LYS A 370 11.35 -9.20 -3.25
CA LYS A 370 11.71 -10.58 -3.58
C LYS A 370 12.91 -10.64 -4.52
N GLY A 371 12.93 -9.81 -5.57
CA GLY A 371 14.04 -9.71 -6.51
C GLY A 371 15.33 -9.26 -5.82
N ARG A 372 15.28 -8.20 -5.01
CA ARG A 372 16.47 -7.70 -4.29
C ARG A 372 17.01 -8.72 -3.32
N ALA A 373 16.14 -9.37 -2.54
CA ALA A 373 16.54 -10.42 -1.61
C ALA A 373 17.18 -11.61 -2.33
N PHE A 374 16.62 -12.02 -3.48
CA PHE A 374 17.20 -13.05 -4.33
C PHE A 374 18.59 -12.64 -4.82
N MET A 375 18.74 -11.44 -5.39
CA MET A 375 20.01 -10.98 -5.94
C MET A 375 21.08 -10.74 -4.88
N LYS A 376 20.73 -10.21 -3.70
CA LYS A 376 21.68 -10.06 -2.58
C LYS A 376 22.24 -11.41 -2.15
N ARG A 377 21.36 -12.40 -1.95
CA ARG A 377 21.78 -13.79 -1.69
C ARG A 377 22.66 -14.35 -2.81
N ALA A 378 22.29 -14.09 -4.07
CA ALA A 378 23.06 -14.56 -5.20
C ALA A 378 24.48 -13.97 -5.22
N LEU A 379 24.64 -12.67 -4.93
CA LEU A 379 25.95 -12.03 -4.85
C LEU A 379 26.79 -12.53 -3.67
N GLU A 380 26.16 -12.74 -2.50
CA GLU A 380 26.81 -13.33 -1.33
C GLU A 380 27.33 -14.74 -1.62
N ASN A 381 26.49 -15.62 -2.17
CA ASN A 381 26.85 -16.98 -2.55
C ASN A 381 27.91 -16.99 -3.67
N LEU A 382 27.75 -16.12 -4.67
CA LEU A 382 28.71 -15.98 -5.75
C LEU A 382 30.08 -15.56 -5.21
N GLY A 383 30.15 -14.70 -4.18
CA GLY A 383 31.42 -14.35 -3.52
C GLY A 383 32.23 -15.56 -3.06
N THR A 384 31.56 -16.64 -2.62
CA THR A 384 32.20 -17.88 -2.16
C THR A 384 32.68 -18.76 -3.32
N HIS A 385 31.90 -18.84 -4.41
CA HIS A 385 32.16 -19.79 -5.51
C HIS A 385 32.82 -19.17 -6.75
N ARG A 386 32.87 -17.82 -6.85
CA ARG A 386 33.29 -17.09 -8.06
C ARG A 386 34.65 -17.53 -8.57
N ALA A 387 35.68 -17.57 -7.72
CA ALA A 387 37.04 -17.88 -8.17
C ALA A 387 37.14 -19.25 -8.85
N ALA A 388 36.55 -20.28 -8.24
CA ALA A 388 36.52 -21.63 -8.80
C ALA A 388 35.74 -21.69 -10.11
N MET A 389 34.52 -21.11 -10.13
CA MET A 389 33.67 -21.12 -11.32
C MET A 389 34.28 -20.34 -12.48
N THR A 390 34.82 -19.15 -12.22
CA THR A 390 35.53 -18.33 -13.22
C THR A 390 36.76 -19.06 -13.76
N SER A 391 37.53 -19.76 -12.93
CA SER A 391 38.69 -20.54 -13.38
C SER A 391 38.28 -21.63 -14.37
N THR A 392 37.19 -22.34 -14.09
CA THR A 392 36.67 -23.40 -14.98
C THR A 392 36.21 -22.82 -16.32
N LEU A 393 35.49 -21.69 -16.31
CA LEU A 393 35.06 -21.01 -17.53
C LEU A 393 36.28 -20.54 -18.36
N LYS A 394 37.25 -19.89 -17.73
CA LYS A 394 38.47 -19.42 -18.40
C LYS A 394 39.29 -20.56 -19.00
N ALA A 395 39.39 -21.70 -18.32
CA ALA A 395 40.10 -22.89 -18.82
C ALA A 395 39.48 -23.43 -20.14
N LYS A 396 38.20 -23.16 -20.39
CA LYS A 396 37.49 -23.50 -21.64
C LYS A 396 37.37 -22.33 -22.61
N GLY A 397 38.02 -21.20 -22.35
CA GLY A 397 37.92 -19.99 -23.18
C GLY A 397 36.54 -19.33 -23.15
N LEU A 398 35.75 -19.58 -22.10
CA LEU A 398 34.38 -19.08 -21.98
C LEU A 398 34.33 -17.73 -21.23
N PRO A 399 33.37 -16.87 -21.58
CA PRO A 399 33.22 -15.56 -20.94
C PRO A 399 32.75 -15.66 -19.48
N GLU A 400 33.28 -14.80 -18.61
CA GLU A 400 32.91 -14.74 -17.19
C GLU A 400 31.43 -14.35 -16.99
N GLY A 401 30.83 -13.60 -17.92
CA GLY A 401 29.43 -13.22 -17.87
C GLY A 401 28.46 -14.41 -17.79
N LEU A 402 28.88 -15.62 -18.16
CA LEU A 402 28.07 -16.83 -18.02
C LEU A 402 27.79 -17.23 -16.56
N LEU A 403 28.52 -16.69 -15.58
CA LEU A 403 28.15 -16.83 -14.17
C LEU A 403 26.74 -16.30 -13.86
N ALA A 404 26.22 -15.38 -14.70
CA ALA A 404 24.85 -14.88 -14.58
C ALA A 404 23.79 -15.98 -14.73
N VAL A 405 24.11 -17.08 -15.41
CA VAL A 405 23.23 -18.27 -15.51
C VAL A 405 23.02 -18.87 -14.12
N ALA A 406 24.09 -19.25 -13.42
CA ALA A 406 23.99 -19.79 -12.05
C ALA A 406 23.32 -18.80 -11.07
N VAL A 407 23.54 -17.51 -11.26
CA VAL A 407 22.87 -16.44 -10.49
C VAL A 407 21.36 -16.48 -10.69
N VAL A 408 20.87 -16.52 -11.93
CA VAL A 408 19.42 -16.52 -12.24
C VAL A 408 18.77 -17.86 -11.92
N GLU A 409 19.48 -18.96 -12.15
CA GLU A 409 18.99 -20.32 -11.96
C GLU A 409 18.74 -20.66 -10.48
N SER A 410 19.71 -20.36 -9.61
CA SER A 410 19.70 -20.85 -8.23
C SER A 410 20.07 -19.81 -7.17
N ALA A 411 20.32 -18.55 -7.56
CA ALA A 411 21.07 -17.61 -6.71
C ALA A 411 22.40 -18.20 -6.24
N VAL A 412 23.06 -19.01 -7.09
CA VAL A 412 24.28 -19.77 -6.76
C VAL A 412 24.10 -20.61 -5.49
N THR A 413 22.90 -21.17 -5.30
CA THR A 413 22.59 -22.04 -4.15
C THR A 413 22.66 -23.48 -4.61
N ASN A 414 23.57 -24.25 -4.02
CA ASN A 414 23.64 -25.69 -4.29
C ASN A 414 22.46 -26.40 -3.63
N MET A 415 21.46 -26.82 -4.42
CA MET A 415 20.20 -27.33 -3.89
C MET A 415 19.73 -28.60 -4.60
N PRO A 416 19.13 -29.57 -3.88
CA PRO A 416 18.51 -30.74 -4.48
C PRO A 416 17.25 -30.37 -5.27
N GLU A 417 16.87 -31.23 -6.21
CA GLU A 417 15.70 -31.05 -7.06
C GLU A 417 14.39 -30.84 -6.27
N THR A 418 14.31 -31.43 -5.07
CA THR A 418 13.16 -31.33 -4.16
C THR A 418 13.10 -30.02 -3.37
N ASP A 419 14.14 -29.18 -3.39
CA ASP A 419 14.16 -27.93 -2.63
C ASP A 419 13.21 -26.91 -3.26
N GLY A 420 12.21 -26.40 -2.54
CA GLY A 420 11.19 -25.47 -3.03
C GLY A 420 11.60 -24.00 -3.18
N ARG A 421 12.88 -23.64 -2.99
CA ARG A 421 13.34 -22.25 -3.06
C ARG A 421 13.12 -21.61 -4.45
N PRO A 422 12.72 -20.32 -4.52
CA PRO A 422 12.37 -19.68 -5.77
C PRO A 422 13.58 -19.54 -6.72
N SER A 423 13.39 -19.89 -8.00
CA SER A 423 14.27 -19.57 -9.12
C SER A 423 13.71 -18.37 -9.90
N LEU A 424 14.57 -17.62 -10.60
CA LEU A 424 14.15 -16.59 -11.55
C LEU A 424 13.98 -17.15 -12.97
N ALA A 425 14.54 -18.32 -13.25
CA ALA A 425 14.40 -19.00 -14.52
C ALA A 425 12.99 -19.58 -14.70
N PRO A 426 12.28 -19.29 -15.81
CA PRO A 426 11.08 -20.03 -16.17
C PRO A 426 11.45 -21.47 -16.59
N GLY A 427 10.63 -22.45 -16.23
CA GLY A 427 10.74 -23.82 -16.76
C GLY A 427 10.86 -24.92 -15.70
N MET A 428 11.33 -26.09 -16.14
CA MET A 428 11.53 -27.27 -15.29
C MET A 428 12.68 -27.04 -14.31
N ARG A 429 12.57 -27.62 -13.12
CA ARG A 429 13.58 -27.47 -12.06
C ARG A 429 14.59 -28.60 -12.17
N GLY A 430 15.87 -28.24 -12.17
CA GLY A 430 16.98 -29.18 -11.98
C GLY A 430 17.50 -29.17 -10.54
N ALA A 431 18.71 -29.69 -10.36
CA ALA A 431 19.47 -29.66 -9.10
C ALA A 431 20.81 -28.94 -9.29
N GLY A 432 21.43 -28.53 -8.19
CA GLY A 432 22.73 -27.87 -8.17
C GLY A 432 22.67 -26.35 -8.38
N VAL A 433 23.84 -25.73 -8.52
CA VAL A 433 23.93 -24.28 -8.76
C VAL A 433 23.59 -23.91 -10.21
N TRP A 434 23.76 -24.83 -11.16
CA TRP A 434 23.47 -24.65 -12.59
C TRP A 434 22.09 -25.22 -13.01
N MET A 435 21.37 -25.85 -12.08
CA MET A 435 20.01 -26.37 -12.27
C MET A 435 19.91 -27.43 -13.36
N PHE A 436 20.82 -28.39 -13.34
CA PHE A 436 20.84 -29.49 -14.29
C PHE A 436 19.67 -30.47 -14.08
N ILE A 437 18.94 -30.78 -15.15
CA ILE A 437 17.99 -31.91 -15.16
C ILE A 437 18.74 -33.24 -15.28
N PRO A 438 18.18 -34.37 -14.78
CA PRO A 438 18.90 -35.65 -14.74
C PRO A 438 19.41 -36.14 -16.10
N GLU A 439 18.65 -35.93 -17.17
CA GLU A 439 19.00 -36.34 -18.52
C GLU A 439 20.24 -35.58 -19.04
N THR A 440 20.23 -34.25 -18.95
CA THR A 440 21.34 -33.40 -19.34
C THR A 440 22.58 -33.67 -18.48
N ALA A 441 22.41 -33.87 -17.17
CA ALA A 441 23.51 -34.22 -16.27
C ALA A 441 24.25 -35.48 -16.72
N ARG A 442 23.51 -36.56 -17.01
CA ARG A 442 24.11 -37.80 -17.52
C ARG A 442 24.78 -37.62 -18.88
N ARG A 443 24.15 -36.85 -19.80
CA ARG A 443 24.74 -36.53 -21.12
C ARG A 443 26.11 -35.84 -20.99
N TYR A 444 26.28 -35.01 -19.96
CA TYR A 444 27.51 -34.28 -19.69
C TYR A 444 28.41 -34.94 -18.62
N GLY A 445 28.23 -36.23 -18.37
CA GLY A 445 29.16 -37.06 -17.60
C GLY A 445 28.99 -37.01 -16.08
N LEU A 446 27.86 -36.49 -15.57
CA LEU A 446 27.52 -36.56 -14.16
C LEU A 446 26.76 -37.83 -13.82
N GLU A 447 27.13 -38.47 -12.71
CA GLU A 447 26.38 -39.59 -12.14
C GLU A 447 25.13 -39.07 -11.41
N VAL A 448 23.95 -39.52 -11.85
CA VAL A 448 22.67 -39.23 -11.20
C VAL A 448 21.94 -40.55 -10.96
N SER A 449 22.04 -41.04 -9.72
CA SER A 449 21.43 -42.27 -9.22
C SER A 449 20.72 -42.01 -7.89
N ALA A 450 19.99 -43.01 -7.38
CA ALA A 450 19.30 -42.90 -6.09
C ALA A 450 20.26 -42.70 -4.89
N THR A 451 21.52 -43.16 -5.04
CA THR A 451 22.54 -43.13 -3.98
C THR A 451 23.56 -42.01 -4.15
N LYS A 452 23.66 -41.42 -5.34
CA LYS A 452 24.66 -40.39 -5.65
C LYS A 452 24.15 -39.45 -6.73
N ASP A 453 24.12 -38.16 -6.40
CA ASP A 453 23.71 -37.10 -7.32
C ASP A 453 24.85 -36.06 -7.45
N GLU A 454 25.66 -36.23 -8.49
CA GLU A 454 26.81 -35.35 -8.76
C GLU A 454 26.41 -33.95 -9.25
N ARG A 455 25.11 -33.70 -9.49
CA ARG A 455 24.62 -32.33 -9.69
C ARG A 455 24.82 -31.45 -8.44
N LEU A 456 24.96 -32.08 -7.27
CA LEU A 456 25.25 -31.40 -6.00
C LEU A 456 26.74 -31.22 -5.72
N ASP A 457 27.62 -31.67 -6.63
CA ASP A 457 29.04 -31.34 -6.60
C ASP A 457 29.29 -30.11 -7.49
N VAL A 458 29.45 -28.95 -6.85
CA VAL A 458 29.59 -27.66 -7.55
C VAL A 458 30.73 -27.67 -8.58
N ALA A 459 31.85 -28.35 -8.30
CA ALA A 459 32.99 -28.38 -9.22
C ALA A 459 32.67 -29.22 -10.46
N ARG A 460 32.11 -30.42 -10.26
CA ARG A 460 31.70 -31.31 -11.36
C ARG A 460 30.57 -30.73 -12.18
N GLU A 461 29.54 -30.19 -11.52
CA GLU A 461 28.42 -29.54 -12.17
C GLU A 461 28.89 -28.32 -12.99
N THR A 462 29.82 -27.52 -12.45
CA THR A 462 30.38 -26.38 -13.20
C THR A 462 31.18 -26.81 -14.43
N GLN A 463 31.93 -27.91 -14.35
CA GLN A 463 32.63 -28.48 -15.51
C GLN A 463 31.66 -28.95 -16.59
N ALA A 464 30.56 -29.59 -16.18
CA ALA A 464 29.49 -30.04 -17.07
C ALA A 464 28.78 -28.84 -17.72
N ALA A 465 28.38 -27.82 -16.93
CA ALA A 465 27.75 -26.60 -17.41
C ALA A 465 28.63 -25.82 -18.41
N ALA A 466 29.93 -25.70 -18.12
CA ALA A 466 30.86 -25.06 -19.01
C ALA A 466 31.00 -25.82 -20.35
N THR A 467 30.99 -27.16 -20.32
CA THR A 467 31.02 -27.98 -21.54
C THR A 467 29.73 -27.81 -22.36
N LEU A 468 28.57 -27.87 -21.71
CA LEU A 468 27.27 -27.63 -22.35
C LEU A 468 27.20 -26.24 -23.01
N LEU A 469 27.56 -25.18 -22.29
CA LEU A 469 27.53 -23.81 -22.83
C LEU A 469 28.51 -23.63 -24.00
N SER A 470 29.66 -24.30 -23.96
CA SER A 470 30.61 -24.34 -25.08
C SER A 470 29.99 -24.99 -26.33
N ASP A 471 29.34 -26.14 -26.18
CA ASP A 471 28.70 -26.86 -27.29
C ASP A 471 27.56 -26.04 -27.90
N LEU A 472 26.71 -25.44 -27.05
CA LEU A 472 25.60 -24.61 -27.48
C LEU A 472 26.09 -23.36 -28.23
N HIS A 473 27.15 -22.72 -27.75
CA HIS A 473 27.74 -21.58 -28.45
C HIS A 473 28.41 -22.01 -29.76
N ALA A 474 29.09 -23.16 -29.81
CA ALA A 474 29.66 -23.68 -31.05
C ALA A 474 28.58 -23.95 -32.11
N ARG A 475 27.41 -24.44 -31.68
CA ARG A 475 26.25 -24.70 -32.55
C ARG A 475 25.56 -23.43 -33.04
N TYR A 476 25.26 -22.50 -32.14
CA TYR A 476 24.42 -21.34 -32.46
C TYR A 476 25.21 -20.07 -32.80
N GLN A 477 26.49 -19.99 -32.45
CA GLN A 477 27.36 -18.82 -32.69
C GLN A 477 26.76 -17.49 -32.17
N ASP A 478 25.85 -17.57 -31.20
CA ASP A 478 25.20 -16.43 -30.54
C ASP A 478 24.86 -16.86 -29.10
N TRP A 479 25.36 -16.09 -28.12
CA TRP A 479 25.12 -16.37 -26.70
C TRP A 479 23.65 -16.33 -26.30
N ARG A 480 22.81 -15.46 -26.89
CA ARG A 480 21.39 -15.38 -26.56
C ARG A 480 20.66 -16.65 -27.02
N LEU A 481 21.00 -17.19 -28.19
CA LEU A 481 20.47 -18.47 -28.66
C LEU A 481 20.99 -19.64 -27.84
N ALA A 482 22.28 -19.63 -27.45
CA ALA A 482 22.84 -20.62 -26.55
C ALA A 482 22.14 -20.63 -25.18
N LEU A 483 21.87 -19.45 -24.60
CA LEU A 483 21.10 -19.31 -23.36
C LEU A 483 19.66 -19.78 -23.51
N ALA A 484 19.01 -19.48 -24.64
CA ALA A 484 17.67 -20.00 -24.92
C ALA A 484 17.66 -21.53 -24.99
N ALA A 485 18.68 -22.13 -25.61
CA ALA A 485 18.80 -23.58 -25.74
C ALA A 485 19.19 -24.26 -24.42
N TYR A 486 19.97 -23.58 -23.57
CA TYR A 486 20.28 -24.03 -22.21
C TYR A 486 18.99 -24.23 -21.40
N ASN A 487 18.06 -23.28 -21.48
CA ASN A 487 16.82 -23.32 -20.73
C ASN A 487 15.72 -24.18 -21.38
N GLN A 488 15.57 -24.13 -22.69
CA GLN A 488 14.43 -24.72 -23.41
C GLN A 488 14.78 -25.96 -24.26
N GLY A 489 16.06 -26.31 -24.34
CA GLY A 489 16.58 -27.40 -25.16
C GLY A 489 16.83 -27.01 -26.62
N GLU A 490 17.84 -27.64 -27.21
CA GLU A 490 18.30 -27.40 -28.59
C GLU A 490 17.17 -27.56 -29.61
N ARG A 491 16.41 -28.66 -29.52
CA ARG A 491 15.31 -28.97 -30.45
C ARG A 491 14.25 -27.87 -30.52
N LYS A 492 13.94 -27.23 -29.38
CA LYS A 492 12.96 -26.14 -29.35
C LYS A 492 13.52 -24.87 -29.99
N VAL A 493 14.81 -24.59 -29.79
CA VAL A 493 15.48 -23.47 -30.45
C VAL A 493 15.59 -23.70 -31.95
N ASP A 494 15.93 -24.91 -32.40
CA ASP A 494 15.97 -25.26 -33.82
C ASP A 494 14.61 -25.09 -34.49
N GLN A 495 13.53 -25.53 -33.82
CA GLN A 495 12.16 -25.33 -34.27
C GLN A 495 11.81 -23.84 -34.35
N ALA A 496 12.13 -23.06 -33.31
CA ALA A 496 11.88 -21.62 -33.27
C ALA A 496 12.61 -20.87 -34.39
N LEU A 497 13.85 -21.26 -34.70
CA LEU A 497 14.61 -20.70 -35.83
C LEU A 497 13.97 -21.04 -37.17
N SER A 498 13.49 -22.28 -37.33
CA SER A 498 12.83 -22.73 -38.55
C SER A 498 11.47 -22.06 -38.78
N GLU A 499 10.65 -21.95 -37.75
CA GLU A 499 9.28 -21.40 -37.83
C GLU A 499 9.27 -19.87 -37.82
N GLY A 500 10.12 -19.25 -36.98
CA GLY A 500 10.15 -17.81 -36.78
C GLY A 500 10.95 -17.04 -37.83
N GLY A 501 11.75 -17.72 -38.66
CA GLY A 501 12.52 -17.11 -39.75
C GLY A 501 13.54 -16.04 -39.32
N SER A 502 13.88 -15.97 -38.04
CA SER A 502 14.77 -14.98 -37.44
C SER A 502 15.70 -15.63 -36.44
N ARG A 503 16.92 -15.11 -36.34
CA ARG A 503 17.91 -15.50 -35.31
C ARG A 503 17.87 -14.58 -34.08
N ASP A 504 17.07 -13.52 -34.11
CA ASP A 504 16.96 -12.59 -33.00
C ASP A 504 16.01 -13.14 -31.94
N THR A 505 16.56 -13.45 -30.75
CA THR A 505 15.80 -13.99 -29.63
C THR A 505 14.66 -13.08 -29.18
N THR A 506 14.79 -11.76 -29.36
CA THR A 506 13.74 -10.80 -29.00
C THR A 506 12.52 -10.95 -29.92
N VAL A 507 12.75 -11.14 -31.22
CA VAL A 507 11.70 -11.42 -32.21
C VAL A 507 11.03 -12.77 -31.92
N LEU A 508 11.83 -13.82 -31.71
CA LEU A 508 11.33 -15.16 -31.40
C LEU A 508 10.55 -15.21 -30.08
N ASN A 509 10.93 -14.40 -29.09
CA ASN A 509 10.19 -14.27 -27.84
C ASN A 509 8.85 -13.56 -28.05
N THR A 510 8.85 -12.45 -28.78
CA THR A 510 7.64 -11.67 -29.05
C THR A 510 6.61 -12.46 -29.85
N ALA A 511 7.08 -13.29 -30.79
CA ALA A 511 6.24 -14.20 -31.58
C ALA A 511 5.79 -15.46 -30.81
N GLY A 512 6.26 -15.68 -29.57
CA GLY A 512 5.87 -16.80 -28.73
C GLY A 512 6.60 -18.12 -29.00
N HIS A 513 7.61 -18.14 -29.87
CA HIS A 513 8.41 -19.35 -30.13
C HIS A 513 9.40 -19.65 -28.99
N LEU A 514 9.93 -18.62 -28.32
CA LEU A 514 10.85 -18.73 -27.17
C LEU A 514 10.39 -17.93 -25.95
N ASN A 515 10.87 -18.27 -24.75
CA ASN A 515 10.66 -17.47 -23.54
C ASN A 515 11.72 -16.37 -23.36
N ASP A 516 11.58 -15.55 -22.32
CA ASP A 516 12.44 -14.41 -22.02
C ASP A 516 13.66 -14.77 -21.15
N TYR A 517 14.06 -16.05 -21.14
CA TYR A 517 15.21 -16.52 -20.36
C TYR A 517 16.52 -15.79 -20.72
N PRO A 518 16.88 -15.57 -22.00
CA PRO A 518 18.08 -14.80 -22.34
C PRO A 518 18.06 -13.38 -21.75
N ALA A 519 16.91 -12.71 -21.78
CA ALA A 519 16.74 -11.38 -21.20
C ALA A 519 16.85 -11.40 -19.67
N THR A 520 16.37 -12.48 -19.03
CA THR A 520 16.51 -12.68 -17.57
C THR A 520 17.98 -12.82 -17.17
N VAL A 521 18.76 -13.62 -17.91
CA VAL A 521 20.21 -13.78 -17.69
C VAL A 521 20.95 -12.47 -17.89
N GLN A 522 20.63 -11.71 -18.96
CA GLN A 522 21.22 -10.39 -19.21
C GLN A 522 20.88 -9.38 -18.11
N ALA A 523 19.65 -9.38 -17.59
CA ALA A 523 19.26 -8.56 -16.44
C ALA A 523 20.03 -8.94 -15.17
N GLY A 524 20.19 -10.24 -14.90
CA GLY A 524 21.03 -10.73 -13.80
C GLY A 524 22.48 -10.30 -13.95
N LEU A 525 23.04 -10.39 -15.15
CA LEU A 525 24.40 -9.97 -15.48
C LEU A 525 24.61 -8.46 -15.22
N LEU A 526 23.63 -7.61 -15.53
CA LEU A 526 23.69 -6.19 -15.22
C LEU A 526 23.81 -5.94 -13.72
N VAL A 527 23.06 -6.67 -12.89
CA VAL A 527 23.14 -6.57 -11.43
C VAL A 527 24.48 -7.11 -10.91
N VAL A 528 24.99 -8.22 -11.45
CA VAL A 528 26.30 -8.78 -11.08
C VAL A 528 27.44 -7.80 -11.33
N ARG A 529 27.37 -7.06 -12.44
CA ARG A 529 28.35 -6.02 -12.80
C ARG A 529 28.13 -4.71 -12.05
N ASN A 530 26.91 -4.44 -11.59
CA ASN A 530 26.50 -3.21 -10.92
C ASN A 530 25.79 -3.51 -9.58
N PRO A 531 26.51 -4.04 -8.57
CA PRO A 531 25.89 -4.45 -7.31
C PRO A 531 25.25 -3.28 -6.55
N HIS A 532 25.71 -2.05 -6.79
CA HIS A 532 25.14 -0.81 -6.24
C HIS A 532 23.68 -0.57 -6.63
N LEU A 533 23.13 -1.31 -7.61
CA LEU A 533 21.71 -1.25 -7.95
C LEU A 533 20.80 -1.89 -6.87
N LEU A 534 21.37 -2.57 -5.88
CA LEU A 534 20.67 -3.26 -4.80
C LEU A 534 20.70 -2.51 -3.46
N ASP A 535 21.42 -1.39 -3.39
CA ASP A 535 21.45 -0.47 -2.25
C ASP A 535 20.14 0.33 -2.19
#